data_AF-A0A673NK62-F1
#
_entry.id   AF-A0A673NK62-F1
#
_cell.length_a   1.000
_cell.length_b   1.000
_cell.length_c   1.000
_cell.angle_alpha   90.00
_cell.angle_beta   90.00
_cell.angle_gamma   90.00
#
_symmetry.space_group_name_H-M   'P 1'
#
loop_
_entity.id
_entity.type
_entity.pdbx_description
1 polymer ?
#
loop_
_entity_poly.entity_id
_entity_poly.type
_entity_poly.pdbx_seq_one_letter_code
_entity_poly.pdbx_strand_id
1 'polypeptide(L)'
;KKFSQNELSLSHCVSCCSISTEKDYNSLCERQPNGRLLFRQFCDTRPELRCCVKFLDAVAEYEVTPDEKRKECGQELLDKYLNPKVILEFVANIFILIHDFLSMAPFADYLDSMYYSRFLQWKWLERQPVTKNTFRQYRVLGKGGFGEVCACQVRATGKMYACKKLEKKRIKKRKGESMALNEKQILEKVNSQFVVCLAYAYETKDALCLVLTLMNGGDLKFHIYHMGEAGFDEKRAVFYAAEICCGLEDLHRERIVYRDLKPENILLDDHGHIRISDLGLAVHIPEGQTIKGRVGTVGYMAPEVVKNERYTFSPDWWALGCLLYEMIEGQSPFQQRKKKIKREDVERLVKEVEEEYSSKFSEDAKSLCKMLLAKDPSERLGCQGDGASEVKAHAIFRSINFKRLAAGMLEAPFIPDPQAIYCKDVLDIEQFSTVKGVELEPKDDSFYSKVSTGSVPIPWQNEMIETECFKELNILNLDATVPPDLDWRGQPSPPPKQGLLQRLFGRQVRFPHILLLFICNVFTPRHYCLFH
;
A
#
# COMPACT_ATOMS: atom_id res chain seq x y z
N LYS A 1 1.66 -10.48 -25.21
CA LYS A 1 2.15 -11.64 -26.00
C LYS A 1 3.63 -11.48 -26.42
N LYS A 2 4.02 -10.68 -27.43
CA LYS A 2 5.46 -10.50 -27.77
C LYS A 2 6.28 -9.74 -26.70
N PHE A 3 5.67 -8.76 -26.02
CA PHE A 3 6.31 -7.96 -24.97
C PHE A 3 6.72 -8.81 -23.75
N SER A 4 5.79 -9.59 -23.21
CA SER A 4 5.99 -10.38 -21.98
C SER A 4 7.07 -11.47 -22.11
N GLN A 5 7.24 -12.08 -23.28
CA GLN A 5 8.18 -13.18 -23.50
C GLN A 5 9.64 -12.71 -23.66
N ASN A 6 9.85 -11.51 -24.23
CA ASN A 6 11.18 -10.96 -24.47
C ASN A 6 11.65 -10.05 -23.33
N GLU A 7 10.75 -9.37 -22.60
CA GLU A 7 11.13 -8.46 -21.52
C GLU A 7 11.31 -9.15 -20.16
N LEU A 8 10.67 -10.30 -19.92
CA LEU A 8 10.77 -11.05 -18.64
C LEU A 8 11.69 -12.28 -18.73
N SER A 9 12.55 -12.37 -19.74
CA SER A 9 13.51 -13.47 -19.82
C SER A 9 14.57 -13.33 -18.72
N LEU A 10 14.68 -14.33 -17.84
CA LEU A 10 15.76 -14.39 -16.86
C LEU A 10 17.12 -14.40 -17.58
N SER A 11 18.00 -13.49 -17.17
CA SER A 11 19.33 -13.37 -17.75
C SER A 11 20.22 -14.54 -17.35
N HIS A 12 21.26 -14.77 -18.14
CA HIS A 12 22.27 -15.78 -17.80
C HIS A 12 22.99 -15.41 -16.50
N CYS A 13 23.35 -16.40 -15.67
CA CYS A 13 23.94 -16.16 -14.34
C CYS A 13 25.18 -15.25 -14.37
N VAL A 14 26.00 -15.32 -15.42
CA VAL A 14 27.17 -14.46 -15.65
C VAL A 14 26.80 -12.97 -15.70
N SER A 15 25.63 -12.62 -16.27
CA SER A 15 25.13 -11.24 -16.31
C SER A 15 24.69 -10.73 -14.93
N CYS A 16 24.53 -11.62 -13.95
CA CYS A 16 24.13 -11.30 -12.59
C CYS A 16 25.32 -11.17 -11.63
N CYS A 17 26.53 -11.58 -12.02
CA CYS A 17 27.72 -11.54 -11.15
C CYS A 17 28.09 -10.13 -10.67
N SER A 18 27.69 -9.08 -11.38
CA SER A 18 27.92 -7.68 -10.98
C SER A 18 26.86 -7.15 -10.01
N ILE A 19 25.83 -7.94 -9.67
CA ILE A 19 24.78 -7.53 -8.73
C ILE A 19 25.33 -7.65 -7.32
N SER A 20 25.64 -6.51 -6.73
CA SER A 20 25.85 -6.41 -5.29
C SER A 20 24.51 -6.26 -4.57
N THR A 21 24.29 -7.12 -3.58
CA THR A 21 23.18 -7.06 -2.61
C THR A 21 23.78 -7.21 -1.22
N GLU A 22 23.23 -6.46 -0.26
CA GLU A 22 23.54 -6.66 1.15
C GLU A 22 23.09 -8.06 1.57
N LYS A 23 23.99 -8.81 2.22
CA LYS A 23 23.76 -10.19 2.66
C LYS A 23 23.10 -10.20 4.04
N ASP A 24 21.93 -9.60 4.15
CA ASP A 24 21.14 -9.52 5.37
C ASP A 24 19.97 -10.53 5.32
N TYR A 25 19.86 -11.39 6.34
CA TYR A 25 18.84 -12.44 6.40
C TYR A 25 17.42 -11.85 6.39
N ASN A 26 17.16 -10.83 7.22
CA ASN A 26 15.83 -10.24 7.34
C ASN A 26 15.38 -9.61 6.01
N SER A 27 16.27 -8.86 5.36
CA SER A 27 16.03 -8.27 4.05
C SER A 27 15.79 -9.31 2.97
N LEU A 28 16.66 -10.32 2.83
CA LEU A 28 16.62 -11.26 1.72
C LEU A 28 15.58 -12.37 1.89
N CYS A 29 15.40 -12.88 3.11
CA CYS A 29 14.62 -14.09 3.38
C CYS A 29 13.27 -13.81 4.05
N GLU A 30 13.04 -12.63 4.64
CA GLU A 30 11.76 -12.28 5.27
C GLU A 30 11.03 -11.17 4.52
N ARG A 31 11.67 -10.01 4.32
CA ARG A 31 11.00 -8.81 3.76
C ARG A 31 10.75 -8.90 2.26
N GLN A 32 11.65 -9.51 1.51
CA GLN A 32 11.57 -9.58 0.05
C GLN A 32 10.79 -10.82 -0.41
N PRO A 33 9.62 -10.66 -1.05
CA PRO A 33 8.73 -11.77 -1.37
C PRO A 33 9.37 -12.90 -2.18
N ASN A 34 10.10 -12.57 -3.26
CA ASN A 34 10.77 -13.58 -4.09
C ASN A 34 11.90 -14.28 -3.32
N GLY A 35 12.65 -13.52 -2.51
CA GLY A 35 13.74 -14.07 -1.70
C GLY A 35 13.23 -15.00 -0.60
N ARG A 36 12.14 -14.64 0.08
CA ARG A 36 11.43 -15.51 1.04
C ARG A 36 10.95 -16.81 0.39
N LEU A 37 10.36 -16.74 -0.80
CA LEU A 37 9.92 -17.94 -1.53
C LEU A 37 11.10 -18.83 -1.93
N LEU A 38 12.19 -18.25 -2.46
CA LEU A 38 13.38 -19.01 -2.86
C LEU A 38 14.10 -19.64 -1.65
N PHE A 39 14.18 -18.91 -0.54
CA PHE A 39 14.74 -19.45 0.71
C PHE A 39 13.89 -20.61 1.25
N ARG A 40 12.55 -20.51 1.18
CA ARG A 40 11.65 -21.61 1.55
C ARG A 40 11.80 -22.82 0.64
N GLN A 41 11.93 -22.61 -0.68
CA GLN A 41 12.21 -23.70 -1.63
C GLN A 41 13.56 -24.39 -1.32
N PHE A 42 14.58 -23.62 -0.94
CA PHE A 42 15.84 -24.17 -0.44
C PHE A 42 15.65 -25.00 0.83
N CYS A 43 14.96 -24.46 1.84
CA CYS A 43 14.68 -25.16 3.10
C CYS A 43 13.88 -26.46 2.88
N ASP A 44 12.98 -26.51 1.90
CA ASP A 44 12.19 -27.71 1.59
C ASP A 44 13.02 -28.91 1.12
N THR A 45 14.24 -28.66 0.61
CA THR A 45 15.18 -29.72 0.20
C THR A 45 15.81 -30.44 1.39
N ARG A 46 15.78 -29.83 2.58
CA ARG A 46 16.43 -30.32 3.80
C ARG A 46 15.39 -30.60 4.89
N PRO A 47 15.19 -31.87 5.30
CA PRO A 47 14.14 -32.23 6.25
C PRO A 47 14.11 -31.41 7.53
N GLU A 48 15.28 -31.08 8.08
CA GLU A 48 15.45 -30.28 9.29
C GLU A 48 14.99 -28.82 9.11
N LEU A 49 15.39 -28.16 8.01
CA LEU A 49 15.00 -26.77 7.74
C LEU A 49 13.52 -26.67 7.40
N ARG A 50 13.00 -27.64 6.64
CA ARG A 50 11.58 -27.76 6.34
C ARG A 50 10.72 -27.86 7.60
N CYS A 51 11.20 -28.54 8.64
CA CYS A 51 10.49 -28.61 9.92
C CYS A 51 10.38 -27.22 10.56
N CYS A 52 11.50 -26.47 10.62
CA CYS A 52 11.53 -25.10 11.13
C CYS A 52 10.56 -24.18 10.37
N VAL A 53 10.59 -24.19 9.04
CA VAL A 53 9.70 -23.36 8.21
C VAL A 53 8.22 -23.70 8.47
N LYS A 54 7.88 -24.99 8.53
CA LYS A 54 6.51 -25.42 8.83
C LYS A 54 6.04 -25.03 10.24
N PHE A 55 6.95 -24.97 11.21
CA PHE A 55 6.63 -24.44 12.53
C PHE A 55 6.30 -22.95 12.46
N LEU A 56 7.13 -22.15 11.78
CA LEU A 56 6.87 -20.72 11.60
C LEU A 56 5.51 -20.45 10.92
N ASP A 57 5.15 -21.28 9.94
CA ASP A 57 3.83 -21.21 9.29
C ASP A 57 2.68 -21.52 10.25
N ALA A 58 2.84 -22.55 11.08
CA ALA A 58 1.85 -22.89 12.10
C ALA A 58 1.70 -21.77 13.15
N VAL A 59 2.79 -21.12 13.56
CA VAL A 59 2.74 -19.95 14.46
C VAL A 59 1.99 -18.79 13.80
N ALA A 60 2.29 -18.47 12.54
CA ALA A 60 1.59 -17.42 11.81
C ALA A 60 0.08 -17.71 11.67
N GLU A 61 -0.29 -18.96 11.43
CA GLU A 61 -1.69 -19.42 11.40
C GLU A 61 -2.37 -19.28 12.76
N TYR A 62 -1.68 -19.66 13.84
CA TYR A 62 -2.17 -19.50 15.22
C TYR A 62 -2.49 -18.03 15.56
N GLU A 63 -1.65 -17.08 15.13
CA GLU A 63 -1.83 -15.65 15.43
C GLU A 63 -3.11 -15.05 14.83
N VAL A 64 -3.56 -15.59 13.70
CA VAL A 64 -4.77 -15.14 12.99
C VAL A 64 -5.97 -16.06 13.21
N THR A 65 -5.80 -17.15 13.95
CA THR A 65 -6.89 -18.07 14.29
C THR A 65 -7.95 -17.36 15.13
N PRO A 66 -9.26 -17.54 14.85
CA PRO A 66 -10.34 -16.98 15.67
C PRO A 66 -10.22 -17.35 17.14
N ASP A 67 -10.66 -16.47 18.04
CA ASP A 67 -10.46 -16.64 19.48
C ASP A 67 -11.09 -17.95 19.99
N GLU A 68 -12.21 -18.40 19.40
CA GLU A 68 -12.90 -19.64 19.76
C GLU A 68 -12.09 -20.90 19.43
N LYS A 69 -11.27 -20.85 18.36
CA LYS A 69 -10.46 -21.97 17.87
C LYS A 69 -8.99 -21.89 18.28
N ARG A 70 -8.56 -20.74 18.82
CA ARG A 70 -7.14 -20.48 19.10
C ARG A 70 -6.55 -21.49 20.10
N LYS A 71 -7.33 -21.93 21.09
CA LYS A 71 -6.88 -22.93 22.07
C LYS A 71 -6.59 -24.30 21.43
N GLU A 72 -7.45 -24.75 20.52
CA GLU A 72 -7.28 -26.02 19.80
C GLU A 72 -6.07 -25.95 18.87
N CYS A 73 -5.98 -24.90 18.05
CA CYS A 73 -4.84 -24.65 17.16
C CYS A 73 -3.51 -24.58 17.93
N GLY A 74 -3.50 -23.91 19.10
CA GLY A 74 -2.33 -23.84 19.97
C GLY A 74 -1.91 -25.22 20.50
N GLN A 75 -2.87 -26.07 20.86
CA GLN A 75 -2.58 -27.43 21.32
C GLN A 75 -1.99 -28.29 20.19
N GLU A 76 -2.57 -28.23 18.98
CA GLU A 76 -2.03 -28.93 17.81
C GLU A 76 -0.60 -28.49 17.47
N LEU A 77 -0.32 -27.19 17.57
CA LEU A 77 1.02 -26.62 17.38
C LEU A 77 2.01 -27.19 18.40
N LEU A 78 1.62 -27.23 19.68
CA LEU A 78 2.44 -27.81 20.73
C LEU A 78 2.68 -29.30 20.47
N ASP A 79 1.64 -30.10 20.25
CA ASP A 79 1.75 -31.56 20.09
C ASP A 79 2.60 -31.97 18.87
N LYS A 80 2.55 -31.18 17.80
CA LYS A 80 3.22 -31.48 16.53
C LYS A 80 4.70 -31.11 16.52
N TYR A 81 5.08 -30.02 17.20
CA TYR A 81 6.43 -29.46 17.08
C TYR A 81 7.20 -29.36 18.40
N LEU A 82 6.51 -29.38 19.54
CA LEU A 82 7.07 -29.16 20.86
C LEU A 82 6.68 -30.30 21.82
N ASN A 83 7.38 -30.40 22.95
CA ASN A 83 7.01 -31.37 23.99
C ASN A 83 5.82 -30.82 24.79
N PRO A 84 4.83 -31.63 25.22
CA PRO A 84 3.64 -31.17 25.97
C PRO A 84 3.89 -30.36 27.25
N LYS A 85 5.13 -30.30 27.73
CA LYS A 85 5.55 -29.50 28.91
C LYS A 85 5.94 -28.06 28.58
N VAL A 86 5.94 -27.63 27.32
CA VAL A 86 6.26 -26.26 26.91
C VAL A 86 5.02 -25.37 27.01
N ILE A 87 5.12 -24.25 27.75
CA ILE A 87 4.03 -23.26 27.90
C ILE A 87 3.97 -22.36 26.66
N LEU A 88 2.77 -22.00 26.19
CA LEU A 88 2.55 -21.16 25.00
C LEU A 88 3.31 -19.82 25.01
N GLU A 89 3.56 -19.23 26.19
CA GLU A 89 4.37 -18.01 26.34
C GLU A 89 5.81 -18.18 25.85
N PHE A 90 6.35 -19.40 25.84
CA PHE A 90 7.66 -19.69 25.25
C PHE A 90 7.64 -19.82 23.72
N VAL A 91 6.47 -19.93 23.08
CA VAL A 91 6.37 -20.09 21.62
C VAL A 91 6.90 -18.84 20.89
N ALA A 92 6.67 -17.64 21.43
CA ALA A 92 7.25 -16.41 20.90
C ALA A 92 8.78 -16.40 20.99
N ASN A 93 9.35 -16.90 22.08
CA ASN A 93 10.81 -17.06 22.22
C ASN A 93 11.35 -18.10 21.24
N ILE A 94 10.62 -19.20 21.01
CA ILE A 94 11.00 -20.24 20.04
C ILE A 94 10.93 -19.70 18.61
N PHE A 95 9.94 -18.87 18.28
CA PHE A 95 9.85 -18.18 17.00
C PHE A 95 11.10 -17.35 16.71
N ILE A 96 11.55 -16.55 17.68
CA ILE A 96 12.79 -15.76 17.58
C ILE A 96 14.02 -16.67 17.43
N LEU A 97 14.13 -17.70 18.28
CA LEU A 97 15.27 -18.64 18.24
C LEU A 97 15.38 -19.39 16.89
N ILE A 98 14.25 -19.70 16.25
CA ILE A 98 14.26 -20.33 14.92
C ILE A 98 14.76 -19.36 13.86
N HIS A 99 14.33 -18.09 13.89
CA HIS A 99 14.87 -17.09 12.98
C HIS A 99 16.38 -16.86 13.22
N ASP A 100 16.83 -16.80 14.48
CA ASP A 100 18.25 -16.70 14.81
C ASP A 100 19.02 -17.89 14.24
N PHE A 101 18.51 -19.11 14.41
CA PHE A 101 19.11 -20.30 13.82
C PHE A 101 19.17 -20.25 12.29
N LEU A 102 18.05 -19.92 11.62
CA LEU A 102 17.97 -19.83 10.17
C LEU A 102 18.89 -18.74 9.61
N SER A 103 19.12 -17.66 10.35
CA SER A 103 19.97 -16.53 9.94
C SER A 103 21.47 -16.84 9.90
N MET A 104 21.90 -17.97 10.46
CA MET A 104 23.30 -18.34 10.59
C MET A 104 23.74 -19.32 9.49
N ALA A 105 24.10 -20.56 9.85
CA ALA A 105 24.59 -21.56 8.89
C ALA A 105 23.60 -21.87 7.76
N PRO A 106 22.27 -22.02 7.99
CA PRO A 106 21.32 -22.25 6.91
C PRO A 106 21.27 -21.10 5.90
N PHE A 107 21.40 -19.86 6.36
CA PHE A 107 21.47 -18.70 5.48
C PHE A 107 22.78 -18.66 4.67
N ALA A 108 23.92 -18.99 5.28
CA ALA A 108 25.19 -19.13 4.56
C ALA A 108 25.09 -20.21 3.44
N ASP A 109 24.55 -21.39 3.77
CA ASP A 109 24.31 -22.47 2.81
C ASP A 109 23.37 -22.03 1.68
N TYR A 110 22.34 -21.23 1.98
CA TYR A 110 21.45 -20.67 0.98
C TYR A 110 22.20 -19.72 0.02
N LEU A 111 23.05 -18.84 0.54
CA LEU A 111 23.83 -17.89 -0.26
C LEU A 111 24.78 -18.59 -1.25
N ASP A 112 25.25 -19.80 -0.92
CA ASP A 112 26.10 -20.62 -1.79
C ASP A 112 25.30 -21.56 -2.72
N SER A 113 23.96 -21.50 -2.67
CA SER A 113 23.08 -22.39 -3.44
C SER A 113 22.63 -21.82 -4.79
N MET A 114 22.09 -22.68 -5.65
CA MET A 114 21.45 -22.26 -6.90
C MET A 114 20.21 -21.38 -6.69
N TYR A 115 19.55 -21.47 -5.52
CA TYR A 115 18.37 -20.67 -5.19
C TYR A 115 18.73 -19.19 -5.01
N TYR A 116 19.88 -18.90 -4.40
CA TYR A 116 20.39 -17.54 -4.33
C TYR A 116 20.87 -17.04 -5.70
N SER A 117 21.50 -17.89 -6.51
CA SER A 117 21.81 -17.54 -7.91
C SER A 117 20.56 -17.17 -8.71
N ARG A 118 19.47 -17.91 -8.52
CA ARG A 118 18.15 -17.60 -9.09
C ARG A 118 17.57 -16.31 -8.53
N PHE A 119 17.73 -16.02 -7.24
CA PHE A 119 17.35 -14.73 -6.66
C PHE A 119 18.08 -13.57 -7.33
N LEU A 120 19.38 -13.73 -7.62
CA LEU A 120 20.16 -12.70 -8.34
C LEU A 120 19.64 -12.45 -9.76
N GLN A 121 19.16 -13.47 -10.48
CA GLN A 121 18.50 -13.28 -11.78
C GLN A 121 17.20 -12.47 -11.64
N TRP A 122 16.39 -12.77 -10.63
CA TRP A 122 15.18 -11.97 -10.34
C TRP A 122 15.53 -10.53 -9.97
N LYS A 123 16.62 -10.33 -9.21
CA LYS A 123 17.14 -8.99 -8.89
C LYS A 123 17.66 -8.24 -10.10
N TRP A 124 18.27 -8.94 -11.04
CA TRP A 124 18.69 -8.37 -12.31
C TRP A 124 17.51 -7.83 -13.10
N LEU A 125 16.42 -8.61 -13.14
CA LEU A 125 15.20 -8.25 -13.85
C LEU A 125 14.49 -7.07 -13.19
N GLU A 126 14.40 -7.06 -11.86
CA GLU A 126 13.85 -5.95 -11.06
C GLU A 126 14.55 -4.61 -11.35
N ARG A 127 15.89 -4.65 -11.52
CA ARG A 127 16.74 -3.47 -11.75
C ARG A 127 16.77 -3.00 -13.22
N GLN A 128 16.03 -3.64 -14.13
CA GLN A 128 15.97 -3.17 -15.51
C GLN A 128 15.36 -1.75 -15.61
N PRO A 129 15.81 -0.92 -16.55
CA PRO A 129 15.32 0.45 -16.68
C PRO A 129 13.80 0.51 -16.94
N VAL A 130 13.12 1.37 -16.18
CA VAL A 130 11.68 1.61 -16.32
C VAL A 130 11.47 2.84 -17.19
N THR A 131 10.62 2.72 -18.20
CA THR A 131 10.29 3.84 -19.09
C THR A 131 8.79 3.91 -19.34
N LYS A 132 8.33 4.96 -20.05
CA LYS A 132 6.93 5.04 -20.52
C LYS A 132 6.47 3.80 -21.31
N ASN A 133 7.40 3.06 -21.93
CA ASN A 133 7.09 1.90 -22.75
C ASN A 133 6.76 0.66 -21.92
N THR A 134 7.19 0.62 -20.65
CA THR A 134 6.83 -0.44 -19.69
C THR A 134 5.33 -0.50 -19.45
N PHE A 135 4.63 0.63 -19.64
CA PHE A 135 3.21 0.78 -19.32
C PHE A 135 2.33 0.98 -20.56
N ARG A 136 1.05 0.62 -20.40
CA ARG A 136 -0.06 1.09 -21.25
C ARG A 136 -0.93 2.02 -20.40
N GLN A 137 -1.19 3.23 -20.88
CA GLN A 137 -2.04 4.21 -20.18
C GLN A 137 -3.51 4.05 -20.56
N TYR A 138 -4.39 4.32 -19.59
CA TYR A 138 -5.84 4.33 -19.70
C TYR A 138 -6.39 5.67 -19.20
N ARG A 139 -7.69 5.72 -18.86
CA ARG A 139 -8.39 6.96 -18.51
C ARG A 139 -7.80 7.65 -17.26
N VAL A 140 -8.05 8.95 -17.18
CA VAL A 140 -7.80 9.77 -15.99
C VAL A 140 -8.79 9.38 -14.88
N LEU A 141 -8.27 9.19 -13.68
CA LEU A 141 -9.02 8.85 -12.45
C LEU A 141 -9.28 10.10 -11.60
N GLY A 142 -8.36 11.07 -11.63
CA GLY A 142 -8.46 12.26 -10.82
C GLY A 142 -7.33 13.26 -11.09
N LYS A 143 -7.36 14.36 -10.35
CA LYS A 143 -6.45 15.50 -10.48
C LYS A 143 -5.84 15.83 -9.13
N GLY A 144 -4.51 15.88 -9.06
CA GLY A 144 -3.74 16.27 -7.88
C GLY A 144 -3.12 17.66 -8.04
N GLY A 145 -2.37 18.11 -7.03
CA GLY A 145 -1.79 19.46 -7.01
C GLY A 145 -0.81 19.77 -8.16
N PHE A 146 -0.09 18.76 -8.66
CA PHE A 146 0.96 18.91 -9.68
C PHE A 146 0.63 18.25 -11.03
N GLY A 147 -0.55 17.66 -11.19
CA GLY A 147 -0.92 16.99 -12.43
C GLY A 147 -2.07 16.02 -12.23
N GLU A 148 -2.14 15.00 -13.07
CA GLU A 148 -3.25 14.06 -13.13
C GLU A 148 -2.85 12.67 -12.58
N VAL A 149 -3.86 11.90 -12.21
CA VAL A 149 -3.73 10.47 -11.91
C VAL A 149 -4.50 9.71 -12.98
N CYS A 150 -3.84 8.77 -13.68
CA CYS A 150 -4.50 7.92 -14.68
C CYS A 150 -4.30 6.44 -14.36
N ALA A 151 -5.23 5.58 -14.78
CA ALA A 151 -4.99 4.14 -14.72
C ALA A 151 -3.90 3.74 -15.73
N CYS A 152 -3.06 2.79 -15.36
CA CYS A 152 -2.06 2.20 -16.25
C CYS A 152 -1.93 0.69 -16.01
N GLN A 153 -1.34 -0.01 -16.98
CA GLN A 153 -1.06 -1.44 -16.89
C GLN A 153 0.38 -1.72 -17.24
N VAL A 154 1.06 -2.55 -16.46
CA VAL A 154 2.38 -3.09 -16.82
C VAL A 154 2.21 -4.05 -17.99
N ARG A 155 2.89 -3.79 -19.11
CA ARG A 155 2.67 -4.55 -20.35
C ARG A 155 3.08 -6.01 -20.23
N ALA A 156 4.10 -6.28 -19.41
CA ALA A 156 4.70 -7.59 -19.29
C ALA A 156 3.85 -8.55 -18.43
N THR A 157 3.30 -8.06 -17.32
CA THR A 157 2.54 -8.85 -16.33
C THR A 157 1.02 -8.69 -16.46
N GLY A 158 0.56 -7.59 -17.05
CA GLY A 158 -0.86 -7.23 -17.10
C GLY A 158 -1.39 -6.62 -15.80
N LYS A 159 -0.55 -6.41 -14.76
CA LYS A 159 -0.98 -5.79 -13.49
C LYS A 159 -1.42 -4.34 -13.71
N MET A 160 -2.54 -3.99 -13.09
CA MET A 160 -3.12 -2.64 -13.12
C MET A 160 -2.60 -1.79 -11.96
N TYR A 161 -2.35 -0.50 -12.24
CA TYR A 161 -1.87 0.49 -11.28
C TYR A 161 -2.51 1.87 -11.56
N ALA A 162 -2.36 2.78 -10.60
CA ALA A 162 -2.59 4.21 -10.79
C ALA A 162 -1.24 4.91 -11.06
N CYS A 163 -1.18 5.79 -12.05
CA CYS A 163 0.01 6.57 -12.38
C CYS A 163 -0.25 8.05 -12.04
N LYS A 164 0.31 8.52 -10.93
CA LYS A 164 0.33 9.94 -10.53
C LYS A 164 1.41 10.65 -11.33
N LYS A 165 1.01 11.47 -12.31
CA LYS A 165 1.90 12.27 -13.16
C LYS A 165 2.06 13.67 -12.56
N LEU A 166 3.29 14.05 -12.24
CA LEU A 166 3.65 15.36 -11.72
C LEU A 166 4.34 16.16 -12.84
N GLU A 167 3.68 17.20 -13.37
CA GLU A 167 4.21 18.01 -14.47
C GLU A 167 5.48 18.77 -14.05
N LYS A 168 6.60 18.53 -14.73
CA LYS A 168 7.92 19.12 -14.40
C LYS A 168 7.88 20.65 -14.34
N LYS A 169 7.24 21.28 -15.33
CA LYS A 169 7.08 22.75 -15.38
C LYS A 169 6.24 23.29 -14.22
N ARG A 170 5.24 22.53 -13.76
CA ARG A 170 4.37 22.93 -12.65
C ARG A 170 5.07 22.79 -11.31
N ILE A 171 5.86 21.72 -11.13
CA ILE A 171 6.75 21.55 -9.96
C ILE A 171 7.67 22.76 -9.85
N LYS A 172 8.41 23.08 -10.92
CA LYS A 172 9.34 24.22 -10.95
C LYS A 172 8.66 25.55 -10.67
N LYS A 173 7.51 25.82 -11.32
CA LYS A 173 6.74 27.06 -11.10
C LYS A 173 6.32 27.25 -9.63
N ARG A 174 6.01 26.15 -8.93
CA ARG A 174 5.51 26.17 -7.55
C ARG A 174 6.59 25.88 -6.51
N LYS A 175 7.85 25.68 -6.92
CA LYS A 175 8.96 25.26 -6.04
C LYS A 175 8.61 24.00 -5.24
N GLY A 176 7.99 23.02 -5.92
CA GLY A 176 7.45 21.79 -5.32
C GLY A 176 8.41 20.61 -5.28
N GLU A 177 9.70 20.81 -5.55
CA GLU A 177 10.71 19.75 -5.70
C GLU A 177 10.87 18.95 -4.40
N SER A 178 11.01 19.63 -3.27
CA SER A 178 11.18 18.99 -1.97
C SER A 178 9.97 18.12 -1.60
N MET A 179 8.76 18.60 -1.87
CA MET A 179 7.53 17.87 -1.58
C MET A 179 7.38 16.63 -2.46
N ALA A 180 7.68 16.72 -3.76
CA ALA A 180 7.61 15.58 -4.66
C ALA A 180 8.64 14.50 -4.31
N LEU A 181 9.87 14.90 -3.95
CA LEU A 181 10.90 13.95 -3.50
C LEU A 181 10.53 13.32 -2.16
N ASN A 182 10.03 14.11 -1.22
CA ASN A 182 9.60 13.62 0.09
C ASN A 182 8.46 12.60 -0.03
N GLU A 183 7.43 12.90 -0.84
CA GLU A 183 6.34 11.95 -1.11
C GLU A 183 6.89 10.62 -1.66
N LYS A 184 7.77 10.69 -2.67
CA LYS A 184 8.39 9.50 -3.25
C LYS A 184 9.19 8.70 -2.23
N GLN A 185 10.02 9.37 -1.40
CA GLN A 185 10.88 8.71 -0.41
C GLN A 185 10.08 8.04 0.70
N ILE A 186 8.98 8.65 1.13
CA ILE A 186 8.09 8.05 2.12
C ILE A 186 7.39 6.83 1.53
N LEU A 187 6.81 6.96 0.33
CA LEU A 187 6.12 5.85 -0.34
C LEU A 187 7.03 4.66 -0.67
N GLU A 188 8.32 4.89 -0.90
CA GLU A 188 9.30 3.82 -1.14
C GLU A 188 9.68 3.05 0.14
N LYS A 189 9.59 3.71 1.31
CA LYS A 189 9.90 3.10 2.61
C LYS A 189 8.71 2.35 3.21
N VAL A 190 7.51 2.89 3.05
CA VAL A 190 6.30 2.35 3.67
C VAL A 190 5.83 1.10 2.93
N ASN A 191 5.69 -0.01 3.67
CA ASN A 191 5.09 -1.24 3.19
C ASN A 191 3.95 -1.65 4.13
N SER A 192 2.74 -1.19 3.82
CA SER A 192 1.53 -1.41 4.62
C SER A 192 0.37 -1.85 3.73
N GLN A 193 -0.48 -2.72 4.25
CA GLN A 193 -1.75 -3.09 3.60
C GLN A 193 -2.76 -1.92 3.59
N PHE A 194 -2.59 -0.95 4.48
CA PHE A 194 -3.51 0.17 4.69
C PHE A 194 -2.98 1.49 4.13
N VAL A 195 -1.87 1.47 3.40
CA VAL A 195 -1.31 2.62 2.67
C VAL A 195 -1.10 2.21 1.21
N VAL A 196 -1.30 3.14 0.27
CA VAL A 196 -0.98 2.87 -1.14
C VAL A 196 0.54 2.64 -1.32
N CYS A 197 0.92 1.59 -2.02
CA CYS A 197 2.32 1.25 -2.25
C CYS A 197 2.83 1.87 -3.55
N LEU A 198 4.07 2.35 -3.56
CA LEU A 198 4.77 2.74 -4.80
C LEU A 198 5.44 1.51 -5.41
N ALA A 199 5.05 1.14 -6.63
CA ALA A 199 5.67 0.06 -7.39
C ALA A 199 6.76 0.53 -8.33
N TYR A 200 6.61 1.72 -8.93
CA TYR A 200 7.60 2.28 -9.85
C TYR A 200 7.69 3.80 -9.75
N ALA A 201 8.89 4.35 -9.91
CA ALA A 201 9.12 5.77 -10.07
C ALA A 201 10.01 6.01 -11.30
N TYR A 202 9.49 6.76 -12.29
CA TYR A 202 10.21 7.04 -13.54
C TYR A 202 9.88 8.43 -14.06
N GLU A 203 10.67 8.91 -15.02
CA GLU A 203 10.42 10.18 -15.68
C GLU A 203 10.04 10.02 -17.16
N THR A 204 9.38 11.06 -17.65
CA THR A 204 9.13 11.29 -19.06
C THR A 204 9.72 12.66 -19.44
N LYS A 205 9.54 13.03 -20.71
CA LYS A 205 9.91 14.37 -21.19
C LYS A 205 9.28 15.49 -20.34
N ASP A 206 8.01 15.33 -19.96
CA ASP A 206 7.22 16.43 -19.39
C ASP A 206 6.79 16.21 -17.93
N ALA A 207 6.91 14.99 -17.40
CA ALA A 207 6.42 14.63 -16.07
C ALA A 207 7.29 13.62 -15.32
N LEU A 208 7.26 13.68 -14.00
CA LEU A 208 7.67 12.60 -13.09
C LEU A 208 6.45 11.71 -12.81
N CYS A 209 6.64 10.40 -12.81
CA CYS A 209 5.54 9.43 -12.70
C CYS A 209 5.76 8.53 -11.48
N LEU A 210 4.78 8.51 -10.58
CA LEU A 210 4.71 7.58 -9.45
C LEU A 210 3.61 6.56 -9.75
N VAL A 211 3.98 5.28 -9.87
CA VAL A 211 3.07 4.17 -10.15
C VAL A 211 2.69 3.53 -8.82
N LEU A 212 1.44 3.71 -8.43
CA LEU A 212 0.88 3.40 -7.12
C LEU A 212 -0.19 2.33 -7.22
N THR A 213 -0.45 1.61 -6.13
CA THR A 213 -1.61 0.71 -5.98
C THR A 213 -2.87 1.35 -6.55
N LEU A 214 -3.56 0.64 -7.45
CA LEU A 214 -4.83 1.10 -8.01
C LEU A 214 -5.97 0.85 -7.02
N MET A 215 -6.74 1.89 -6.74
CA MET A 215 -7.90 1.85 -5.84
C MET A 215 -9.16 2.21 -6.64
N ASN A 216 -9.90 1.19 -7.06
CA ASN A 216 -11.02 1.32 -8.00
C ASN A 216 -12.34 1.71 -7.34
N GLY A 217 -12.46 1.49 -6.03
CA GLY A 217 -13.67 1.78 -5.26
C GLY A 217 -13.90 3.26 -5.00
N GLY A 218 -13.03 4.16 -5.47
CA GLY A 218 -13.17 5.61 -5.26
C GLY A 218 -12.76 6.07 -3.86
N ASP A 219 -12.93 7.36 -3.58
CA ASP A 219 -12.57 7.98 -2.31
C ASP A 219 -13.74 8.02 -1.31
N LEU A 220 -13.45 8.04 0.01
CA LEU A 220 -14.49 8.07 1.04
C LEU A 220 -15.40 9.29 0.94
N LYS A 221 -14.94 10.43 0.42
CA LYS A 221 -15.81 11.59 0.22
C LYS A 221 -16.95 11.26 -0.75
N PHE A 222 -16.65 10.56 -1.85
CA PHE A 222 -17.69 10.11 -2.77
C PHE A 222 -18.73 9.24 -2.03
N HIS A 223 -18.25 8.26 -1.28
CA HIS A 223 -19.10 7.33 -0.52
C HIS A 223 -19.96 8.05 0.53
N ILE A 224 -19.39 8.94 1.35
CA ILE A 224 -20.11 9.64 2.42
C ILE A 224 -21.22 10.53 1.84
N TYR A 225 -20.98 11.16 0.69
CA TYR A 225 -21.77 12.31 0.26
C TYR A 225 -22.63 12.11 -0.98
N HIS A 226 -22.38 11.06 -1.76
CA HIS A 226 -23.03 10.80 -3.05
C HIS A 226 -23.68 9.41 -3.13
N MET A 227 -23.48 8.55 -2.12
CA MET A 227 -24.14 7.24 -2.06
C MET A 227 -25.33 7.26 -1.11
N GLY A 228 -26.47 7.75 -1.61
CA GLY A 228 -27.73 7.75 -0.86
C GLY A 228 -27.81 8.87 0.18
N GLU A 229 -28.28 8.53 1.39
CA GLU A 229 -28.26 9.46 2.52
C GLU A 229 -26.82 9.73 2.96
N ALA A 230 -26.53 10.96 3.40
CA ALA A 230 -25.17 11.30 3.82
C ALA A 230 -24.75 10.56 5.10
N GLY A 231 -23.52 10.04 5.09
CA GLY A 231 -22.95 9.22 6.15
C GLY A 231 -23.09 7.72 5.90
N PHE A 232 -22.62 6.93 6.84
CA PHE A 232 -22.63 5.47 6.84
C PHE A 232 -23.38 4.93 8.06
N ASP A 233 -23.75 3.66 8.00
CA ASP A 233 -24.04 2.91 9.21
C ASP A 233 -22.78 2.81 10.09
N GLU A 234 -22.99 2.74 11.40
CA GLU A 234 -21.89 2.73 12.37
C GLU A 234 -20.93 1.55 12.15
N LYS A 235 -21.43 0.37 11.77
CA LYS A 235 -20.59 -0.81 11.52
C LYS A 235 -19.59 -0.57 10.38
N ARG A 236 -20.03 0.07 9.28
CA ARG A 236 -19.15 0.46 8.18
C ARG A 236 -18.14 1.52 8.59
N ALA A 237 -18.56 2.56 9.32
CA ALA A 237 -17.67 3.61 9.81
C ALA A 237 -16.59 3.07 10.77
N VAL A 238 -16.97 2.19 11.69
CA VAL A 238 -16.06 1.55 12.66
C VAL A 238 -15.05 0.64 11.96
N PHE A 239 -15.48 -0.14 10.96
CA PHE A 239 -14.58 -0.98 10.18
C PHE A 239 -13.50 -0.14 9.47
N TYR A 240 -13.88 0.92 8.77
CA TYR A 240 -12.91 1.80 8.11
C TYR A 240 -12.03 2.55 9.11
N ALA A 241 -12.57 2.99 10.25
CA ALA A 241 -11.76 3.60 11.31
C ALA A 241 -10.70 2.63 11.86
N ALA A 242 -11.03 1.34 11.98
CA ALA A 242 -10.08 0.31 12.40
C ALA A 242 -8.96 0.11 11.36
N GLU A 243 -9.28 0.06 10.06
CA GLU A 243 -8.28 -0.03 8.99
C GLU A 243 -7.38 1.21 8.93
N ILE A 244 -7.97 2.41 9.07
CA ILE A 244 -7.22 3.67 9.11
C ILE A 244 -6.31 3.71 10.33
N CYS A 245 -6.78 3.24 11.49
CA CYS A 245 -5.97 3.12 12.70
C CYS A 245 -4.72 2.25 12.46
N CYS A 246 -4.86 1.11 11.78
CA CYS A 246 -3.72 0.28 11.39
C CYS A 246 -2.77 1.00 10.40
N GLY A 247 -3.32 1.73 9.42
CA GLY A 247 -2.49 2.52 8.49
C GLY A 247 -1.71 3.64 9.18
N LEU A 248 -2.31 4.32 10.16
CA LEU A 248 -1.63 5.31 10.98
C LEU A 248 -0.56 4.66 11.86
N GLU A 249 -0.86 3.53 12.49
CA GLU A 249 0.11 2.78 13.28
C GLU A 249 1.34 2.38 12.45
N ASP A 250 1.15 1.90 11.23
CA ASP A 250 2.24 1.52 10.33
C ASP A 250 3.11 2.73 9.95
N LEU A 251 2.50 3.89 9.68
CA LEU A 251 3.24 5.13 9.42
C LEU A 251 4.00 5.61 10.66
N HIS A 252 3.36 5.59 11.84
CA HIS A 252 3.95 6.04 13.10
C HIS A 252 5.10 5.12 13.54
N ARG A 253 5.01 3.82 13.26
CA ARG A 253 6.09 2.84 13.49
C ARG A 253 7.34 3.18 12.68
N GLU A 254 7.16 3.64 11.44
CA GLU A 254 8.22 4.19 10.59
C GLU A 254 8.55 5.67 10.90
N ARG A 255 8.06 6.17 12.04
CA ARG A 255 8.27 7.54 12.52
C ARG A 255 7.77 8.62 11.56
N ILE A 256 6.75 8.33 10.76
CA ILE A 256 6.15 9.26 9.80
C ILE A 256 4.81 9.76 10.35
N VAL A 257 4.64 11.07 10.43
CA VAL A 257 3.31 11.69 10.65
C VAL A 257 2.67 12.04 9.31
N TYR A 258 1.39 11.75 9.16
CA TYR A 258 0.69 11.86 7.88
C TYR A 258 0.17 13.27 7.57
N ARG A 259 -0.48 13.92 8.54
CA ARG A 259 -0.92 15.34 8.54
C ARG A 259 -1.99 15.76 7.52
N ASP A 260 -2.55 14.86 6.72
CA ASP A 260 -3.62 15.19 5.76
C ASP A 260 -4.70 14.11 5.67
N LEU A 261 -5.04 13.49 6.82
CA LEU A 261 -6.16 12.56 6.90
C LEU A 261 -7.50 13.29 6.74
N LYS A 262 -8.24 12.88 5.71
CA LYS A 262 -9.56 13.40 5.31
C LYS A 262 -10.23 12.42 4.34
N PRO A 263 -11.55 12.52 4.08
CA PRO A 263 -12.27 11.57 3.24
C PRO A 263 -11.72 11.45 1.81
N GLU A 264 -11.22 12.53 1.21
CA GLU A 264 -10.65 12.52 -0.14
C GLU A 264 -9.41 11.63 -0.28
N ASN A 265 -8.67 11.44 0.81
CA ASN A 265 -7.38 10.74 0.78
C ASN A 265 -7.49 9.28 1.21
N ILE A 266 -8.68 8.80 1.55
CA ILE A 266 -8.92 7.38 1.85
C ILE A 266 -9.64 6.75 0.67
N LEU A 267 -9.00 5.77 0.04
CA LEU A 267 -9.48 5.14 -1.19
C LEU A 267 -9.88 3.69 -0.92
N LEU A 268 -10.88 3.19 -1.65
CA LEU A 268 -11.35 1.81 -1.56
C LEU A 268 -10.81 0.96 -2.72
N ASP A 269 -10.48 -0.30 -2.44
CA ASP A 269 -10.19 -1.31 -3.46
C ASP A 269 -11.45 -2.05 -3.91
N ASP A 270 -11.30 -3.00 -4.84
CA ASP A 270 -12.42 -3.79 -5.40
C ASP A 270 -13.09 -4.72 -4.37
N HIS A 271 -12.45 -4.99 -3.24
CA HIS A 271 -12.97 -5.84 -2.16
C HIS A 271 -13.56 -5.01 -1.01
N GLY A 272 -13.51 -3.67 -1.12
CA GLY A 272 -14.07 -2.75 -0.14
C GLY A 272 -13.14 -2.36 1.00
N HIS A 273 -11.87 -2.78 0.94
CA HIS A 273 -10.85 -2.38 1.92
C HIS A 273 -10.29 -1.00 1.60
N ILE A 274 -9.94 -0.25 2.64
CA ILE A 274 -9.41 1.11 2.47
C ILE A 274 -7.88 1.14 2.43
N ARG A 275 -7.34 2.18 1.80
CA ARG A 275 -5.94 2.59 1.97
C ARG A 275 -5.82 4.12 2.05
N ILE A 276 -4.90 4.56 2.91
CA ILE A 276 -4.42 5.94 2.97
C ILE A 276 -3.62 6.25 1.70
N SER A 277 -3.88 7.42 1.10
CA SER A 277 -3.23 7.90 -0.12
C SER A 277 -2.72 9.34 0.01
N ASP A 278 -2.04 9.86 -1.00
CA ASP A 278 -1.49 11.22 -1.06
C ASP A 278 -0.61 11.62 0.15
N LEU A 279 0.64 11.13 0.17
CA LEU A 279 1.59 11.36 1.26
C LEU A 279 2.41 12.65 1.07
N GLY A 280 1.92 13.60 0.26
CA GLY A 280 2.62 14.85 -0.06
C GLY A 280 2.92 15.72 1.16
N LEU A 281 2.06 15.69 2.18
CA LEU A 281 2.26 16.44 3.44
C LEU A 281 2.87 15.59 4.57
N ALA A 282 3.10 14.30 4.35
CA ALA A 282 3.69 13.44 5.37
C ALA A 282 5.15 13.85 5.65
N VAL A 283 5.65 13.58 6.85
CA VAL A 283 7.04 13.89 7.20
C VAL A 283 7.58 12.90 8.23
N HIS A 284 8.85 12.54 8.08
CA HIS A 284 9.57 11.74 9.06
C HIS A 284 9.98 12.60 10.27
N ILE A 285 9.69 12.11 11.47
CA ILE A 285 10.03 12.73 12.75
C ILE A 285 11.18 11.94 13.38
N PRO A 286 12.40 12.50 13.45
CA PRO A 286 13.50 11.84 14.13
C PRO A 286 13.13 11.43 15.57
N GLU A 287 13.74 10.35 16.04
CA GLU A 287 13.52 9.86 17.40
C GLU A 287 13.85 10.93 18.45
N GLY A 288 13.02 11.06 19.48
CA GLY A 288 13.15 12.08 20.53
C GLY A 288 12.90 13.52 20.07
N GLN A 289 12.53 13.76 18.81
CA GLN A 289 12.29 15.11 18.27
C GLN A 289 10.81 15.41 18.04
N THR A 290 10.51 16.70 17.95
CA THR A 290 9.20 17.26 17.58
C THR A 290 9.34 18.17 16.38
N ILE A 291 8.29 18.26 15.58
CA ILE A 291 8.25 19.16 14.43
C ILE A 291 7.31 20.33 14.70
N LYS A 292 7.46 21.39 13.90
CA LYS A 292 6.55 22.54 13.87
C LYS A 292 6.20 22.84 12.43
N GLY A 293 4.91 22.97 12.14
CA GLY A 293 4.45 23.29 10.79
C GLY A 293 2.92 23.34 10.72
N ARG A 294 2.40 24.47 10.24
CA ARG A 294 0.97 24.70 10.05
C ARG A 294 0.53 24.25 8.65
N VAL A 295 0.38 22.94 8.49
CA VAL A 295 0.00 22.29 7.22
C VAL A 295 -1.16 21.33 7.45
N GLY A 296 -1.91 21.03 6.39
CA GLY A 296 -3.09 20.17 6.42
C GLY A 296 -4.34 20.88 5.89
N THR A 297 -5.45 20.17 5.89
CA THR A 297 -6.74 20.67 5.39
C THR A 297 -7.53 21.35 6.51
N VAL A 298 -8.10 22.53 6.23
CA VAL A 298 -8.94 23.27 7.19
C VAL A 298 -10.12 22.39 7.63
N GLY A 299 -10.39 22.35 8.94
CA GLY A 299 -11.38 21.46 9.55
C GLY A 299 -10.81 20.12 10.06
N TYR A 300 -9.70 19.66 9.50
CA TYR A 300 -8.99 18.43 9.93
C TYR A 300 -7.68 18.71 10.66
N MET A 301 -7.13 19.94 10.55
CA MET A 301 -5.97 20.35 11.34
C MET A 301 -6.30 20.38 12.83
N ALA A 302 -5.52 19.66 13.63
CA ALA A 302 -5.66 19.62 15.08
C ALA A 302 -5.38 20.99 15.75
N PRO A 303 -5.89 21.25 16.96
CA PRO A 303 -5.72 22.52 17.65
C PRO A 303 -4.26 22.97 17.77
N GLU A 304 -3.34 22.07 18.11
CA GLU A 304 -1.90 22.34 18.23
C GLU A 304 -1.27 22.74 16.89
N VAL A 305 -1.77 22.19 15.77
CA VAL A 305 -1.32 22.58 14.41
C VAL A 305 -1.83 23.98 14.07
N VAL A 306 -3.09 24.28 14.38
CA VAL A 306 -3.72 25.59 14.15
C VAL A 306 -3.02 26.68 14.98
N LYS A 307 -2.67 26.38 16.24
CA LYS A 307 -1.89 27.22 17.16
C LYS A 307 -0.41 27.31 16.81
N ASN A 308 0.06 26.53 15.83
CA ASN A 308 1.46 26.49 15.39
C ASN A 308 2.42 26.07 16.54
N GLU A 309 1.97 25.11 17.35
CA GLU A 309 2.74 24.47 18.40
C GLU A 309 3.61 23.34 17.82
N ARG A 310 4.47 22.76 18.67
CA ARG A 310 5.27 21.59 18.32
C ARG A 310 4.45 20.33 18.56
N TYR A 311 4.56 19.36 17.67
CA TYR A 311 3.81 18.11 17.75
C TYR A 311 4.62 16.92 17.21
N THR A 312 4.12 15.72 17.50
CA THR A 312 4.59 14.45 16.92
C THR A 312 3.51 13.84 16.04
N PHE A 313 2.76 12.86 16.56
CA PHE A 313 1.75 12.09 15.83
C PHE A 313 0.31 12.47 16.20
N SER A 314 0.14 13.28 17.26
CA SER A 314 -1.18 13.72 17.76
C SER A 314 -2.13 14.29 16.70
N PRO A 315 -1.67 14.98 15.63
CA PRO A 315 -2.60 15.48 14.62
C PRO A 315 -3.32 14.39 13.81
N ASP A 316 -2.71 13.21 13.67
CA ASP A 316 -3.30 12.11 12.91
C ASP A 316 -4.47 11.48 13.67
N TRP A 317 -4.33 11.32 15.00
CA TRP A 317 -5.42 10.82 15.86
C TRP A 317 -6.60 11.79 15.94
N TRP A 318 -6.33 13.09 15.98
CA TRP A 318 -7.38 14.11 15.85
C TRP A 318 -8.13 13.97 14.53
N ALA A 319 -7.40 13.84 13.43
CA ALA A 319 -8.00 13.72 12.11
C ALA A 319 -8.79 12.41 11.94
N LEU A 320 -8.39 11.32 12.62
CA LEU A 320 -9.19 10.09 12.71
C LEU A 320 -10.52 10.36 13.43
N GLY A 321 -10.51 11.14 14.52
CA GLY A 321 -11.74 11.58 15.20
C GLY A 321 -12.66 12.39 14.29
N CYS A 322 -12.11 13.36 13.54
CA CYS A 322 -12.86 14.13 12.56
C CYS A 322 -13.48 13.24 11.47
N LEU A 323 -12.71 12.27 10.97
CA LEU A 323 -13.14 11.38 9.91
C LEU A 323 -14.20 10.39 10.37
N LEU A 324 -14.06 9.80 11.56
CA LEU A 324 -15.08 8.94 12.17
C LEU A 324 -16.40 9.70 12.38
N TYR A 325 -16.31 10.93 12.91
CA TYR A 325 -17.48 11.79 13.06
C TYR A 325 -18.17 12.01 11.71
N GLU A 326 -17.42 12.39 10.69
CA GLU A 326 -17.96 12.71 9.36
C GLU A 326 -18.54 11.48 8.65
N MET A 327 -17.95 10.30 8.85
CA MET A 327 -18.48 9.04 8.36
C MET A 327 -19.85 8.73 8.97
N ILE A 328 -20.08 8.98 10.26
CA ILE A 328 -21.37 8.69 10.93
C ILE A 328 -22.39 9.79 10.68
N GLU A 329 -22.02 11.04 10.90
CA GLU A 329 -22.93 12.18 10.84
C GLU A 329 -23.28 12.58 9.40
N GLY A 330 -22.35 12.34 8.44
CA GLY A 330 -22.49 12.80 7.06
C GLY A 330 -22.18 14.30 6.87
N GLN A 331 -21.44 14.90 7.81
CA GLN A 331 -20.89 16.26 7.75
C GLN A 331 -19.68 16.40 8.68
N SER A 332 -18.81 17.37 8.41
CA SER A 332 -17.65 17.67 9.26
C SER A 332 -18.07 18.26 10.62
N PRO A 333 -17.38 17.92 11.73
CA PRO A 333 -17.71 18.41 13.07
C PRO A 333 -17.60 19.93 13.22
N PHE A 334 -16.76 20.59 12.41
CA PHE A 334 -16.50 22.04 12.51
C PHE A 334 -16.87 22.80 11.22
N GLN A 335 -17.41 22.11 10.21
CA GLN A 335 -17.78 22.74 8.94
C GLN A 335 -19.05 22.11 8.35
N GLN A 336 -20.17 22.83 8.48
CA GLN A 336 -21.44 22.41 7.90
C GLN A 336 -21.40 22.43 6.36
N ARG A 337 -22.00 21.41 5.74
CA ARG A 337 -22.05 21.29 4.27
C ARG A 337 -22.82 22.46 3.64
N LYS A 338 -22.35 22.94 2.49
CA LYS A 338 -22.91 24.06 1.70
C LYS A 338 -22.87 25.45 2.37
N LYS A 339 -22.44 25.57 3.63
CA LYS A 339 -22.17 26.88 4.25
C LYS A 339 -20.73 27.30 3.95
N LYS A 340 -20.58 28.44 3.28
CA LYS A 340 -19.26 29.09 3.13
C LYS A 340 -18.91 29.78 4.44
N ILE A 341 -18.19 29.07 5.30
CA ILE A 341 -17.62 29.61 6.53
C ILE A 341 -16.19 30.09 6.22
N LYS A 342 -15.78 31.22 6.81
CA LYS A 342 -14.41 31.70 6.62
C LYS A 342 -13.42 30.77 7.32
N ARG A 343 -12.19 30.71 6.82
CA ARG A 343 -11.15 29.85 7.38
C ARG A 343 -10.91 30.15 8.86
N GLU A 344 -10.86 31.43 9.23
CA GLU A 344 -10.59 31.88 10.59
C GLU A 344 -11.68 31.44 11.57
N ASP A 345 -12.94 31.39 11.10
CA ASP A 345 -14.08 30.94 11.91
C ASP A 345 -13.99 29.43 12.18
N VAL A 346 -13.67 28.61 11.16
CA VAL A 346 -13.47 27.16 11.35
C VAL A 346 -12.30 26.90 12.31
N GLU A 347 -11.21 27.64 12.16
CA GLU A 347 -10.05 27.53 13.07
C GLU A 347 -10.40 27.93 14.50
N ARG A 348 -11.29 28.90 14.72
CA ARG A 348 -11.82 29.25 16.04
C ARG A 348 -12.68 28.12 16.61
N LEU A 349 -13.58 27.54 15.82
CA LEU A 349 -14.42 26.40 16.23
C LEU A 349 -13.57 25.22 16.69
N VAL A 350 -12.55 24.84 15.91
CA VAL A 350 -11.60 23.77 16.27
C VAL A 350 -10.94 24.03 17.64
N LYS A 351 -10.58 25.29 17.93
CA LYS A 351 -9.88 25.66 19.18
C LYS A 351 -10.79 25.76 20.40
N GLU A 352 -12.05 26.15 20.23
CA GLU A 352 -12.89 26.63 21.35
C GLU A 352 -14.19 25.85 21.55
N VAL A 353 -14.74 25.24 20.48
CA VAL A 353 -16.09 24.68 20.50
C VAL A 353 -16.02 23.15 20.52
N GLU A 354 -16.72 22.54 21.46
CA GLU A 354 -16.94 21.09 21.46
C GLU A 354 -17.91 20.69 20.35
N GLU A 355 -17.66 19.54 19.74
CA GLU A 355 -18.49 18.97 18.70
C GLU A 355 -19.84 18.47 19.24
N GLU A 356 -20.89 18.62 18.43
CA GLU A 356 -22.24 18.16 18.76
C GLU A 356 -22.52 16.81 18.11
N TYR A 357 -23.21 15.91 18.80
CA TYR A 357 -23.50 14.55 18.32
C TYR A 357 -25.00 14.36 18.14
N SER A 358 -25.42 13.94 16.95
CA SER A 358 -26.83 13.60 16.69
C SER A 358 -27.17 12.20 17.26
N SER A 359 -28.43 11.79 17.08
CA SER A 359 -28.88 10.44 17.43
C SER A 359 -28.28 9.33 16.54
N LYS A 360 -27.45 9.66 15.56
CA LYS A 360 -26.76 8.66 14.71
C LYS A 360 -25.61 7.95 15.45
N PHE A 361 -25.12 8.50 16.55
CA PHE A 361 -24.00 7.95 17.31
C PHE A 361 -24.50 7.04 18.44
N SER A 362 -23.93 5.83 18.54
CA SER A 362 -23.98 5.08 19.80
C SER A 362 -23.14 5.76 20.89
N GLU A 363 -23.35 5.37 22.14
CA GLU A 363 -22.53 5.87 23.26
C GLU A 363 -21.05 5.51 23.08
N ASP A 364 -20.74 4.32 22.55
CA ASP A 364 -19.36 3.91 22.26
C ASP A 364 -18.75 4.75 21.13
N ALA A 365 -19.50 5.02 20.05
CA ALA A 365 -19.00 5.83 18.94
C ALA A 365 -18.76 7.29 19.36
N LYS A 366 -19.69 7.86 20.12
CA LYS A 366 -19.57 9.19 20.72
C LYS A 366 -18.38 9.24 21.68
N SER A 367 -18.20 8.22 22.51
CA SER A 367 -17.07 8.15 23.43
C SER A 367 -15.74 8.13 22.70
N LEU A 368 -15.58 7.31 21.66
CA LEU A 368 -14.35 7.26 20.87
C LEU A 368 -14.07 8.62 20.19
N CYS A 369 -15.07 9.21 19.54
CA CYS A 369 -14.93 10.51 18.88
C CYS A 369 -14.47 11.59 19.86
N LYS A 370 -15.09 11.70 21.05
CA LYS A 370 -14.71 12.67 22.08
C LYS A 370 -13.27 12.49 22.54
N MET A 371 -12.84 11.25 22.75
CA MET A 371 -11.48 10.96 23.21
C MET A 371 -10.41 11.27 22.14
N LEU A 372 -10.73 11.06 20.85
CA LEU A 372 -9.86 11.43 19.73
C LEU A 372 -9.88 12.95 19.43
N LEU A 373 -11.02 13.62 19.68
CA LEU A 373 -11.22 15.06 19.51
C LEU A 373 -10.93 15.87 20.79
N ALA A 374 -10.20 15.27 21.74
CA ALA A 374 -9.66 16.01 22.87
C ALA A 374 -8.72 17.12 22.36
N LYS A 375 -9.01 18.36 22.78
CA LYS A 375 -8.28 19.53 22.28
C LYS A 375 -6.86 19.61 22.82
N ASP A 376 -6.64 19.13 24.05
CA ASP A 376 -5.31 18.92 24.60
C ASP A 376 -4.70 17.63 24.04
N PRO A 377 -3.56 17.68 23.33
CA PRO A 377 -2.90 16.49 22.82
C PRO A 377 -2.48 15.49 23.89
N SER A 378 -2.21 15.94 25.12
CA SER A 378 -1.79 15.05 26.23
C SER A 378 -2.93 14.21 26.80
N GLU A 379 -4.17 14.65 26.61
CA GLU A 379 -5.38 13.91 27.01
C GLU A 379 -6.00 13.11 25.84
N ARG A 380 -5.48 13.30 24.62
CA ARG A 380 -6.02 12.69 23.41
C ARG A 380 -5.67 11.20 23.33
N LEU A 381 -6.67 10.38 23.01
CA LEU A 381 -6.47 8.95 22.79
C LEU A 381 -5.47 8.70 21.67
N GLY A 382 -4.52 7.79 21.90
CA GLY A 382 -3.41 7.51 21.00
C GLY A 382 -2.16 8.38 21.27
N CYS A 383 -2.20 9.24 22.28
CA CYS A 383 -1.09 10.12 22.66
C CYS A 383 -0.61 9.91 24.11
N GLN A 384 -1.15 8.92 24.84
CA GLN A 384 -0.90 8.74 26.27
C GLN A 384 0.29 7.82 26.60
N GLY A 385 0.84 7.12 25.61
CA GLY A 385 2.10 6.38 25.71
C GLY A 385 2.16 5.14 24.81
N ASP A 386 1.02 4.49 24.57
CA ASP A 386 0.91 3.20 23.87
C ASP A 386 0.36 3.35 22.43
N GLY A 387 0.11 4.59 22.00
CA GLY A 387 -0.20 4.93 20.62
C GLY A 387 -1.46 4.23 20.11
N ALA A 388 -1.37 3.55 18.96
CA ALA A 388 -2.51 2.85 18.38
C ALA A 388 -3.10 1.78 19.29
N SER A 389 -2.34 1.20 20.23
CA SER A 389 -2.84 0.18 21.16
C SER A 389 -3.97 0.72 22.04
N GLU A 390 -3.88 1.98 22.48
CA GLU A 390 -4.92 2.66 23.26
C GLU A 390 -6.22 2.77 22.45
N VAL A 391 -6.08 3.18 21.18
CA VAL A 391 -7.21 3.36 20.25
C VAL A 391 -7.88 2.01 19.98
N LYS A 392 -7.10 0.97 19.70
CA LYS A 392 -7.57 -0.40 19.43
C LYS A 392 -8.25 -1.05 20.63
N ALA A 393 -7.89 -0.66 21.85
CA ALA A 393 -8.49 -1.16 23.09
C ALA A 393 -9.87 -0.56 23.40
N HIS A 394 -10.29 0.48 22.67
CA HIS A 394 -11.58 1.11 22.89
C HIS A 394 -12.76 0.15 22.64
N ALA A 395 -13.81 0.21 23.47
CA ALA A 395 -14.93 -0.73 23.50
C ALA A 395 -15.70 -0.87 22.17
N ILE A 396 -15.68 0.18 21.34
CA ILE A 396 -16.28 0.18 19.99
C ILE A 396 -15.65 -0.88 19.07
N PHE A 397 -14.36 -1.21 19.27
CA PHE A 397 -13.63 -2.18 18.47
C PHE A 397 -13.65 -3.59 19.05
N ARG A 398 -14.44 -3.87 20.11
CA ARG A 398 -14.49 -5.18 20.79
C ARG A 398 -14.76 -6.37 19.85
N SER A 399 -15.45 -6.12 18.73
CA SER A 399 -15.81 -7.14 17.74
C SER A 399 -14.77 -7.31 16.63
N ILE A 400 -13.73 -6.48 16.59
CA ILE A 400 -12.69 -6.48 15.57
C ILE A 400 -11.43 -7.13 16.13
N ASN A 401 -11.09 -8.29 15.58
CA ASN A 401 -9.78 -8.87 15.80
C ASN A 401 -8.75 -8.18 14.90
N PHE A 402 -7.93 -7.29 15.48
CA PHE A 402 -6.96 -6.51 14.73
C PHE A 402 -5.85 -7.34 14.06
N LYS A 403 -5.49 -8.51 14.59
CA LYS A 403 -4.51 -9.40 13.93
C LYS A 403 -5.09 -9.95 12.62
N ARG A 404 -6.36 -10.35 12.65
CA ARG A 404 -7.09 -10.80 11.44
C ARG A 404 -7.34 -9.66 10.46
N LEU A 405 -7.65 -8.46 10.96
CA LEU A 405 -7.78 -7.27 10.12
C LEU A 405 -6.47 -6.94 9.40
N ALA A 406 -5.36 -6.90 10.13
CA ALA A 406 -4.01 -6.66 9.59
C ALA A 406 -3.55 -7.72 8.59
N ALA A 407 -4.09 -8.94 8.68
CA ALA A 407 -3.85 -10.02 7.72
C ALA A 407 -4.84 -10.03 6.53
N GLY A 408 -5.76 -9.06 6.44
CA GLY A 408 -6.77 -9.00 5.38
C GLY A 408 -7.80 -10.15 5.42
N MET A 409 -8.07 -10.71 6.60
CA MET A 409 -8.95 -11.87 6.79
C MET A 409 -10.37 -11.53 7.24
N LEU A 410 -10.67 -10.24 7.42
CA LEU A 410 -12.03 -9.79 7.73
C LEU A 410 -12.68 -9.30 6.44
N GLU A 411 -13.92 -9.70 6.18
CA GLU A 411 -14.67 -9.19 5.05
C GLU A 411 -15.14 -7.75 5.31
N ALA A 412 -14.95 -6.88 4.31
CA ALA A 412 -15.43 -5.51 4.39
C ALA A 412 -16.97 -5.47 4.43
N PRO A 413 -17.59 -4.58 5.24
CA PRO A 413 -19.05 -4.49 5.36
C PRO A 413 -19.73 -3.93 4.10
N PHE A 414 -18.94 -3.34 3.18
CA PHE A 414 -19.40 -2.83 1.91
C PHE A 414 -18.39 -3.20 0.83
N ILE A 415 -18.87 -3.83 -0.24
CA ILE A 415 -18.07 -4.19 -1.42
C ILE A 415 -18.55 -3.29 -2.57
N PRO A 416 -17.66 -2.50 -3.22
CA PRO A 416 -18.02 -1.69 -4.38
C PRO A 416 -18.53 -2.57 -5.53
N ASP A 417 -19.52 -2.07 -6.29
CA ASP A 417 -20.03 -2.73 -7.48
C ASP A 417 -18.93 -2.76 -8.57
N PRO A 418 -18.51 -3.95 -9.04
CA PRO A 418 -17.50 -4.10 -10.08
C PRO A 418 -17.95 -3.65 -11.48
N GLN A 419 -19.13 -3.03 -11.63
CA GLN A 419 -19.59 -2.36 -12.84
C GLN A 419 -19.68 -0.84 -12.69
N ALA A 420 -19.60 -0.32 -11.47
CA ALA A 420 -19.74 1.10 -11.19
C ALA A 420 -18.38 1.83 -11.24
N ILE A 421 -18.45 3.12 -11.56
CA ILE A 421 -17.30 4.01 -11.54
C ILE A 421 -17.51 5.00 -10.41
N TYR A 422 -16.74 4.85 -9.33
CA TYR A 422 -16.82 5.69 -8.14
C TYR A 422 -15.93 6.93 -8.24
N CYS A 423 -15.99 7.62 -9.38
CA CYS A 423 -15.30 8.89 -9.57
C CYS A 423 -16.15 9.83 -10.43
N LYS A 424 -15.79 11.12 -10.45
CA LYS A 424 -16.41 12.08 -11.36
C LYS A 424 -16.17 11.66 -12.82
N ASP A 425 -17.10 12.03 -13.70
CA ASP A 425 -16.91 11.87 -15.13
C ASP A 425 -15.66 12.63 -15.60
N VAL A 426 -14.97 12.08 -16.61
CA VAL A 426 -13.72 12.68 -17.13
C VAL A 426 -13.93 14.13 -17.60
N LEU A 427 -15.13 14.44 -18.09
CA LEU A 427 -15.50 15.79 -18.54
C LEU A 427 -15.65 16.79 -17.37
N ASP A 428 -15.95 16.30 -16.17
CA ASP A 428 -16.08 17.09 -14.94
C ASP A 428 -14.74 17.24 -14.20
N ILE A 429 -13.69 16.57 -14.66
CA ILE A 429 -12.34 16.75 -14.15
C ILE A 429 -11.77 18.02 -14.78
N GLU A 430 -11.71 19.09 -13.98
CA GLU A 430 -11.19 20.38 -14.41
C GLU A 430 -9.83 20.25 -15.12
N GLN A 431 -9.69 20.80 -16.33
CA GLN A 431 -8.40 20.80 -17.00
C GLN A 431 -7.44 21.81 -16.36
N PHE A 432 -6.16 21.47 -16.38
CA PHE A 432 -5.13 22.42 -15.98
C PHE A 432 -4.85 23.42 -17.10
N SER A 433 -4.68 24.69 -16.73
CA SER A 433 -4.07 25.66 -17.64
C SER A 433 -2.61 25.28 -17.91
N THR A 434 -2.21 25.38 -19.18
CA THR A 434 -0.84 25.12 -19.62
C THR A 434 0.12 26.09 -18.95
N VAL A 435 1.20 25.58 -18.37
CA VAL A 435 2.24 26.42 -17.76
C VAL A 435 3.11 27.07 -18.84
N LYS A 436 2.94 28.38 -19.04
CA LYS A 436 3.76 29.21 -19.94
C LYS A 436 4.89 29.92 -19.17
N GLY A 437 5.98 30.26 -19.87
CA GLY A 437 7.09 31.05 -19.32
C GLY A 437 8.00 30.31 -18.34
N VAL A 438 8.03 28.98 -18.39
CA VAL A 438 8.92 28.14 -17.56
C VAL A 438 9.71 27.23 -18.47
N GLU A 439 11.03 27.40 -18.45
CA GLU A 439 11.99 26.53 -19.12
C GLU A 439 12.70 25.64 -18.09
N LEU A 440 12.98 24.40 -18.48
CA LEU A 440 13.73 23.47 -17.65
C LEU A 440 15.23 23.67 -17.93
N GLU A 441 16.02 23.73 -16.87
CA GLU A 441 17.46 23.95 -16.91
C GLU A 441 18.20 22.66 -16.53
N PRO A 442 19.47 22.46 -16.95
CA PRO A 442 20.22 21.25 -16.62
C PRO A 442 20.34 20.93 -15.13
N LYS A 443 20.29 21.94 -14.26
CA LYS A 443 20.28 21.74 -12.80
C LYS A 443 19.04 20.96 -12.31
N ASP A 444 17.93 21.06 -13.04
CA ASP A 444 16.67 20.39 -12.71
C ASP A 444 16.76 18.86 -12.94
N ASP A 445 17.64 18.40 -13.85
CA ASP A 445 17.86 16.98 -14.15
C ASP A 445 18.46 16.22 -12.97
N SER A 446 19.28 16.91 -12.16
CA SER A 446 19.83 16.33 -10.92
C SER A 446 18.74 15.99 -9.89
N PHE A 447 17.62 16.71 -9.93
CA PHE A 447 16.46 16.43 -9.10
C PHE A 447 15.60 15.32 -9.71
N TYR A 448 15.34 15.35 -11.02
CA TYR A 448 14.51 14.35 -11.69
C TYR A 448 15.09 12.93 -11.63
N SER A 449 16.42 12.81 -11.72
CA SER A 449 17.13 11.53 -11.55
C SER A 449 17.00 10.96 -10.14
N LYS A 450 16.92 11.79 -9.09
CA LYS A 450 16.70 11.32 -7.70
C LYS A 450 15.31 10.74 -7.46
N VAL A 451 14.32 11.23 -8.21
CA VAL A 451 12.94 10.72 -8.11
C VAL A 451 12.78 9.42 -8.91
N SER A 452 13.49 9.30 -10.04
CA SER A 452 13.33 8.21 -11.01
C SER A 452 14.17 6.98 -10.67
N THR A 453 13.84 6.29 -9.56
CA THR A 453 14.60 5.12 -9.10
C THR A 453 14.23 3.79 -9.76
N GLY A 454 13.25 3.79 -10.67
CA GLY A 454 12.80 2.56 -11.35
C GLY A 454 11.81 1.77 -10.50
N SER A 455 11.97 0.45 -10.47
CA SER A 455 11.11 -0.47 -9.73
C SER A 455 11.41 -0.42 -8.22
N VAL A 456 10.36 -0.44 -7.39
CA VAL A 456 10.48 -0.60 -5.94
C VAL A 456 10.45 -2.09 -5.61
N PRO A 457 11.43 -2.64 -4.86
CA PRO A 457 11.62 -4.09 -4.76
C PRO A 457 10.42 -4.90 -4.26
N ILE A 458 9.85 -4.55 -3.11
CA ILE A 458 8.79 -5.37 -2.49
C ILE A 458 7.52 -5.38 -3.36
N PRO A 459 6.96 -4.23 -3.79
CA PRO A 459 5.75 -4.25 -4.62
C PRO A 459 5.99 -4.88 -6.00
N TRP A 460 7.18 -4.72 -6.59
CA TRP A 460 7.54 -5.37 -7.85
C TRP A 460 7.58 -6.89 -7.73
N GLN A 461 8.14 -7.42 -6.65
CA GLN A 461 8.17 -8.88 -6.41
C GLN A 461 6.78 -9.43 -6.14
N ASN A 462 5.96 -8.73 -5.34
CA ASN A 462 4.55 -9.08 -5.15
C ASN A 462 3.80 -9.11 -6.49
N GLU A 463 4.02 -8.14 -7.38
CA GLU A 463 3.45 -8.15 -8.72
C GLU A 463 3.81 -9.43 -9.48
N MET A 464 5.09 -9.83 -9.50
CA MET A 464 5.52 -11.05 -10.17
C MET A 464 4.83 -12.30 -9.60
N ILE A 465 4.59 -12.34 -8.29
CA ILE A 465 3.93 -13.46 -7.62
C ILE A 465 2.42 -13.48 -7.93
N GLU A 466 1.74 -12.34 -7.73
CA GLU A 466 0.29 -12.19 -7.92
C GLU A 466 -0.15 -12.42 -9.36
N THR A 467 0.70 -12.08 -10.33
CA THR A 467 0.44 -12.31 -11.76
C THR A 467 0.90 -13.69 -12.25
N GLU A 468 1.29 -14.57 -11.32
CA GLU A 468 1.86 -15.90 -11.56
C GLU A 468 3.15 -15.93 -12.39
N CYS A 469 3.71 -14.78 -12.78
CA CYS A 469 4.98 -14.69 -13.53
C CYS A 469 6.13 -15.36 -12.78
N PHE A 470 6.22 -15.20 -11.46
CA PHE A 470 7.23 -15.85 -10.64
C PHE A 470 7.12 -17.38 -10.74
N LYS A 471 5.91 -17.93 -10.54
CA LYS A 471 5.67 -19.37 -10.59
C LYS A 471 5.95 -19.97 -11.98
N GLU A 472 5.61 -19.24 -13.03
CA GLU A 472 5.81 -19.69 -14.41
C GLU A 472 7.27 -19.63 -14.87
N LEU A 473 8.01 -18.59 -14.48
CA LEU A 473 9.40 -18.36 -14.91
C LEU A 473 10.42 -18.99 -13.96
N ASN A 474 10.09 -19.14 -12.68
CA ASN A 474 10.97 -19.76 -11.68
C ASN A 474 10.96 -21.29 -11.76
N ILE A 475 11.43 -21.83 -12.88
CA ILE A 475 11.55 -23.28 -13.08
C ILE A 475 12.92 -23.72 -12.55
N LEU A 476 12.92 -24.60 -11.57
CA LEU A 476 14.09 -25.31 -11.05
C LEU A 476 13.84 -26.81 -11.27
N ASN A 477 14.84 -27.55 -11.75
CA ASN A 477 14.64 -28.97 -12.04
C ASN A 477 14.54 -29.78 -10.75
N LEU A 478 13.57 -30.70 -10.70
CA LEU A 478 13.30 -31.54 -9.52
C LEU A 478 14.41 -32.56 -9.22
N ASP A 479 15.26 -32.84 -10.20
CA ASP A 479 16.40 -33.75 -10.13
C ASP A 479 17.71 -33.06 -9.71
N ALA A 480 17.63 -31.83 -9.20
CA ALA A 480 18.78 -30.99 -8.82
C ALA A 480 19.76 -30.68 -9.97
N THR A 481 19.35 -30.89 -11.23
CA THR A 481 20.15 -30.42 -12.38
C THR A 481 20.05 -28.91 -12.51
N VAL A 482 21.21 -28.25 -12.64
CA VAL A 482 21.28 -26.79 -12.81
C VAL A 482 20.60 -26.39 -14.13
N PRO A 483 19.58 -25.51 -14.10
CA PRO A 483 18.96 -25.00 -15.31
C PRO A 483 19.99 -24.36 -16.27
N PRO A 484 19.81 -24.43 -17.60
CA PRO A 484 20.78 -23.89 -18.56
C PRO A 484 21.14 -22.42 -18.34
N ASP A 485 20.19 -21.60 -17.89
CA ASP A 485 20.37 -20.18 -17.55
C ASP A 485 21.27 -19.94 -16.33
N LEU A 486 21.44 -20.98 -15.51
CA LEU A 486 22.29 -20.99 -14.32
C LEU A 486 23.61 -21.76 -14.54
N ASP A 487 23.79 -22.45 -15.68
CA ASP A 487 25.04 -23.13 -16.00
C ASP A 487 26.11 -22.09 -16.42
N TRP A 488 27.18 -22.00 -15.64
CA TRP A 488 28.34 -21.13 -15.90
C TRP A 488 28.97 -21.37 -17.29
N ARG A 489 28.69 -22.50 -17.93
CA ARG A 489 29.16 -22.85 -19.28
C ARG A 489 28.53 -22.06 -20.43
N GLY A 490 27.61 -21.13 -20.16
CA GLY A 490 27.17 -20.16 -21.19
C GLY A 490 26.12 -20.67 -22.17
N GLN A 491 25.38 -21.73 -21.82
CA GLN A 491 24.33 -22.26 -22.68
C GLN A 491 23.11 -21.32 -22.65
N PRO A 492 22.54 -20.91 -23.80
CA PRO A 492 21.37 -20.03 -23.81
C PRO A 492 20.17 -20.73 -23.17
N SER A 493 19.44 -19.99 -22.34
CA SER A 493 18.18 -20.45 -21.74
C SER A 493 17.20 -20.88 -22.83
N PRO A 494 16.55 -22.06 -22.72
CA PRO A 494 15.52 -22.44 -23.68
C PRO A 494 14.37 -21.41 -23.63
N PRO A 495 13.80 -21.02 -24.79
CA PRO A 495 12.73 -20.03 -24.83
C PRO A 495 11.52 -20.51 -24.01
N PRO A 496 10.78 -19.59 -23.34
CA PRO A 496 9.58 -19.96 -22.58
C PRO A 496 8.59 -20.74 -23.47
N LYS A 497 8.09 -21.89 -23.02
CA LYS A 497 7.18 -22.74 -23.82
C LYS A 497 5.99 -21.94 -24.35
N GLN A 498 5.72 -22.05 -25.67
CA GLN A 498 4.74 -21.23 -26.39
C GLN A 498 3.28 -21.34 -25.90
N GLY A 499 2.91 -22.41 -25.19
CA GLY A 499 1.54 -22.62 -24.66
C GLY A 499 1.17 -21.77 -23.44
N LEU A 500 2.15 -21.14 -22.76
CA LEU A 500 1.97 -20.50 -21.45
C LEU A 500 1.28 -19.12 -21.50
N LEU A 501 1.76 -18.21 -22.36
CA LEU A 501 1.13 -16.89 -22.51
C LEU A 501 -0.30 -16.98 -23.11
N GLN A 502 -0.62 -18.05 -23.84
CA GLN A 502 -1.99 -18.26 -24.31
C GLN A 502 -2.99 -18.52 -23.16
N ARG A 503 -2.55 -18.97 -21.98
CA ARG A 503 -3.44 -19.17 -20.81
C ARG A 503 -3.63 -17.90 -19.98
N LEU A 504 -2.60 -17.08 -19.77
CA LEU A 504 -2.75 -15.75 -19.15
C LEU A 504 -3.63 -14.81 -19.99
N PHE A 505 -3.60 -14.94 -21.32
CA PHE A 505 -4.40 -14.14 -22.25
C PHE A 505 -5.60 -14.90 -22.86
N GLY A 506 -5.90 -16.11 -22.39
CA GLY A 506 -6.95 -17.00 -22.93
C GLY A 506 -7.84 -17.66 -21.87
N ARG A 507 -7.39 -17.73 -20.60
CA ARG A 507 -8.35 -17.52 -19.52
C ARG A 507 -8.90 -16.12 -19.78
N GLN A 508 -10.21 -16.01 -19.90
CA GLN A 508 -10.85 -14.88 -19.27
C GLN A 508 -10.27 -14.87 -17.84
N VAL A 509 -9.21 -14.08 -17.60
CA VAL A 509 -9.18 -13.28 -16.39
C VAL A 509 -10.62 -12.78 -16.37
N ARG A 510 -11.42 -13.18 -15.38
CA ARG A 510 -12.69 -12.52 -15.15
C ARG A 510 -12.29 -11.08 -14.90
N PHE A 511 -12.16 -10.33 -15.99
CA PHE A 511 -12.04 -8.91 -15.97
C PHE A 511 -13.28 -8.53 -15.18
N PRO A 512 -13.16 -7.86 -14.02
CA PRO A 512 -14.31 -7.17 -13.48
C PRO A 512 -14.87 -6.38 -14.66
N HIS A 513 -16.17 -6.47 -14.96
CA HIS A 513 -16.78 -5.84 -16.14
C HIS A 513 -16.38 -4.34 -16.26
N ILE A 514 -16.02 -3.71 -15.15
CA ILE A 514 -15.24 -2.46 -15.03
C ILE A 514 -14.07 -2.32 -16.02
N LEU A 515 -13.22 -3.33 -16.28
CA LEU A 515 -12.08 -3.18 -17.20
C LEU A 515 -12.56 -2.96 -18.64
N LEU A 516 -13.68 -3.58 -19.04
CA LEU A 516 -14.33 -3.31 -20.33
C LEU A 516 -14.89 -1.89 -20.37
N LEU A 517 -15.48 -1.37 -19.30
CA LEU A 517 -15.96 0.01 -19.23
C LEU A 517 -14.81 1.05 -19.22
N PHE A 518 -13.69 0.73 -18.58
CA PHE A 518 -12.46 1.53 -18.62
C PHE A 518 -11.81 1.58 -20.02
N ILE A 519 -11.94 0.49 -20.80
CA ILE A 519 -11.39 0.35 -22.15
C ILE A 519 -12.35 0.93 -23.22
N CYS A 520 -13.66 0.77 -23.06
CA CYS A 520 -14.65 1.02 -24.12
C CYS A 520 -15.13 2.47 -24.25
N ASN A 521 -14.91 3.35 -23.26
CA ASN A 521 -15.28 4.78 -23.41
C ASN A 521 -14.34 5.59 -24.32
N VAL A 522 -13.44 4.94 -25.06
CA VAL A 522 -12.57 5.56 -26.08
C VAL A 522 -13.10 5.35 -27.51
N PHE A 523 -14.15 4.54 -27.72
CA PHE A 523 -14.73 4.31 -29.05
C PHE A 523 -16.26 4.43 -29.04
N THR A 524 -16.78 5.66 -29.04
CA THR A 524 -18.02 6.00 -29.78
C THR A 524 -18.20 7.52 -29.87
N PRO A 525 -18.12 8.13 -31.06
CA PRO A 525 -19.13 9.07 -31.49
C PRO A 525 -20.29 8.27 -32.12
N ARG A 526 -21.48 8.46 -31.57
CA ARG A 526 -22.81 8.16 -32.15
C ARG A 526 -22.81 7.57 -33.56
N HIS A 527 -23.15 6.29 -33.68
CA HIS A 527 -24.11 5.80 -34.67
C HIS A 527 -24.69 4.48 -34.17
N TYR A 528 -25.88 4.57 -33.57
CA TYR A 528 -26.78 3.43 -33.45
C TYR A 528 -27.19 3.05 -34.88
N CYS A 529 -26.61 1.97 -35.42
CA CYS A 529 -27.28 1.19 -36.45
C CYS A 529 -27.70 -0.12 -35.80
N LEU A 530 -29.02 -0.24 -35.61
CA LEU A 530 -29.74 -1.49 -35.43
C LEU A 530 -29.25 -2.52 -36.44
N PHE A 531 -28.84 -3.70 -35.98
CA PHE A 531 -29.14 -4.94 -36.68
C PHE A 531 -29.42 -6.05 -35.66
N HIS A 532 -30.47 -6.78 -36.00
CA HIS A 532 -31.20 -7.81 -35.26
C HIS A 532 -30.36 -9.01 -34.82
#